data_AF-A0A1Q7M6J9-F1
#
_entry.id   AF-A0A1Q7M6J9-F1
#
_cell.length_a   1.000
_cell.length_b   1.000
_cell.length_c   1.000
_cell.angle_alpha   90.00
_cell.angle_beta   90.00
_cell.angle_gamma   90.00
#
_symmetry.space_group_name_H-M   'P 1'
#
loop_
_entity.id
_entity.type
_entity.pdbx_description
1 polymer ?
#
loop_
_entity_poly.entity_id
_entity_poly.type
_entity_poly.pdbx_seq_one_letter_code
_entity_poly.pdbx_strand_id
1 'polypeptide(L)'
;MPFQEFTVSSLEALLNILKKARIRDSEIEVSTSEESQHTTCSKPIIHVLVMTAKGEGAGEHKDLAALYQYCPGCGSAVRIL
;
A
#
# COMPACT_ATOMS: atom_id res chain seq x y z
N MET A 1 14.74 6.70 7.03
CA MET A 1 13.56 7.59 6.93
C MET A 1 12.32 6.71 7.03
N PRO A 2 11.44 6.91 8.02
CA PRO A 2 10.31 6.02 8.25
C PRO A 2 9.19 6.16 7.20
N PHE A 3 9.23 7.20 6.36
CA PHE A 3 8.26 7.38 5.29
C PHE A 3 8.92 7.94 4.03
N GLN A 4 8.42 7.53 2.87
CA GLN A 4 8.83 8.03 1.56
C GLN A 4 7.60 8.42 0.75
N GLU A 5 7.44 9.71 0.48
CA GLU A 5 6.41 10.25 -0.40
C GLU A 5 6.90 10.25 -1.85
N PHE A 6 6.02 9.91 -2.78
CA PHE A 6 6.28 9.94 -4.21
C PHE A 6 4.99 10.14 -5.01
N THR A 7 5.13 10.68 -6.21
CA THR A 7 4.02 10.87 -7.14
C THR A 7 3.77 9.60 -7.94
N VAL A 8 2.49 9.24 -8.11
CA VAL A 8 2.06 8.15 -8.97
C VAL A 8 0.74 8.52 -9.65
N SER A 9 0.67 8.31 -10.97
CA SER A 9 -0.42 8.83 -11.82
C SER A 9 -1.77 8.16 -11.58
N SER A 10 -1.78 6.94 -11.04
CA SER A 10 -3.00 6.19 -10.73
C SER A 10 -2.72 5.09 -9.71
N LEU A 11 -3.79 4.56 -9.10
CA LEU A 11 -3.70 3.34 -8.29
C LEU A 11 -3.13 2.18 -9.11
N GLU A 12 -3.57 2.04 -10.36
CA GLU A 12 -3.07 0.98 -11.24
C GLU A 12 -1.56 1.10 -11.51
N ALA A 13 -1.05 2.32 -11.70
CA ALA A 13 0.38 2.56 -11.84
C ALA A 13 1.14 2.16 -10.57
N LEU A 14 0.60 2.46 -9.38
CA LEU A 14 1.17 2.02 -8.11
C LEU A 14 1.20 0.49 -8.01
N LEU A 15 0.08 -0.19 -8.28
CA LEU A 15 0.00 -1.65 -8.26
C LEU A 15 0.97 -2.29 -9.26
N ASN A 16 1.14 -1.70 -10.44
CA ASN A 16 2.10 -2.16 -11.44
C ASN A 16 3.55 -2.00 -10.98
N ILE A 17 3.89 -0.92 -10.26
CA ILE A 17 5.21 -0.76 -9.64
C ILE A 17 5.46 -1.87 -8.60
N LEU A 18 4.48 -2.12 -7.72
CA LEU A 18 4.60 -3.15 -6.68
C LEU A 18 4.72 -4.57 -7.26
N LYS A 19 3.93 -4.89 -8.30
CA LYS A 19 4.06 -6.16 -9.03
C LYS A 19 5.43 -6.34 -9.68
N LYS A 20 5.99 -5.27 -10.25
CA LYS A 20 7.34 -5.28 -10.85
C LYS A 20 8.45 -5.43 -9.82
N ALA A 21 8.24 -4.96 -8.59
CA ALA A 21 9.20 -5.10 -7.50
C ALA A 21 9.39 -6.57 -7.05
N ARG A 22 8.49 -7.49 -7.43
CA ARG A 22 8.58 -8.95 -7.19
C ARG A 22 8.97 -9.28 -5.75
N ILE A 23 8.22 -8.73 -4.79
CA ILE A 23 8.39 -9.12 -3.38
C ILE A 23 8.01 -10.61 -3.28
N ARG A 24 8.92 -11.41 -2.73
CA ARG A 24 8.76 -12.88 -2.68
C ARG A 24 7.59 -13.23 -1.75
N ASP A 25 6.77 -14.20 -2.18
CA ASP A 25 5.65 -14.75 -1.41
C ASP A 25 4.70 -13.67 -0.86
N SER A 26 4.51 -12.59 -1.64
CA SER A 26 3.68 -11.46 -1.24
C SER A 26 2.34 -11.41 -1.97
N GLU A 27 1.31 -11.05 -1.24
CA GLU A 27 -0.01 -10.67 -1.74
C GLU A 27 -0.24 -9.17 -1.55
N ILE A 28 -1.00 -8.56 -2.46
CA ILE A 28 -1.38 -7.14 -2.33
C ILE A 28 -2.87 -7.08 -1.97
N GLU A 29 -3.16 -6.45 -0.84
CA GLU A 29 -4.51 -6.15 -0.40
C GLU A 29 -4.77 -4.64 -0.57
N VAL A 30 -5.92 -4.28 -1.12
CA VAL A 30 -6.32 -2.89 -1.34
C VAL A 30 -7.59 -2.62 -0.56
N SER A 31 -7.58 -1.58 0.27
CA SER A 31 -8.75 -1.17 1.05
C SER A 31 -8.95 0.34 1.03
N THR A 32 -10.18 0.77 1.22
CA THR A 32 -10.57 2.18 1.34
C THR A 32 -11.36 2.37 2.62
N SER A 33 -11.11 3.45 3.35
CA SER A 33 -11.90 3.86 4.51
C SER A 33 -12.38 5.29 4.32
N GLU A 34 -13.69 5.53 4.50
CA GLU A 34 -14.26 6.88 4.46
C GLU A 34 -13.75 7.77 5.60
N GLU A 35 -13.31 7.16 6.70
CA GLU A 35 -12.73 7.84 7.86
C GLU A 35 -11.29 8.32 7.59
N SER A 36 -10.60 7.72 6.62
CA SER A 36 -9.24 8.10 6.23
C SER A 36 -9.26 9.02 5.02
N GLN A 37 -9.23 10.33 5.26
CA GLN A 37 -9.21 11.35 4.21
C GLN A 37 -7.84 12.01 4.09
N HIS A 38 -7.47 12.34 2.85
CA HIS A 38 -6.27 13.13 2.61
C HIS A 38 -6.51 14.56 3.12
N THR A 39 -5.68 15.01 4.06
CA THR A 39 -5.84 16.31 4.74
C THR A 39 -5.87 17.50 3.79
N THR A 40 -5.19 17.40 2.63
CA THR A 40 -5.10 18.50 1.67
C THR A 40 -6.32 18.60 0.74
N CYS A 41 -6.87 17.48 0.28
CA CYS A 41 -7.93 17.48 -0.73
C CYS A 41 -9.24 16.81 -0.30
N SER A 42 -9.31 16.35 0.96
CA SER A 42 -10.44 15.66 1.59
C SER A 42 -10.96 14.42 0.88
N LYS A 43 -10.23 13.90 -0.12
CA LYS A 43 -10.60 12.65 -0.80
C LYS A 43 -10.19 11.45 0.05
N PRO A 44 -10.96 10.35 0.01
CA PRO A 44 -10.58 9.11 0.69
C PRO A 44 -9.19 8.63 0.27
N ILE A 45 -8.43 8.17 1.26
CA ILE A 45 -7.14 7.50 1.06
C ILE A 45 -7.39 6.03 0.76
N ILE A 46 -6.65 5.51 -0.21
CA ILE A 46 -6.59 4.09 -0.53
C ILE A 46 -5.36 3.52 0.18
N HIS A 47 -5.57 2.50 1.01
CA HIS A 47 -4.51 1.73 1.64
C HIS A 47 -4.15 0.55 0.75
N VAL A 48 -2.86 0.38 0.48
CA VAL A 48 -2.31 -0.75 -0.26
C VAL A 48 -1.33 -1.47 0.65
N LEU A 49 -1.73 -2.65 1.11
CA LEU A 49 -0.97 -3.50 2.01
C LEU A 49 -0.26 -4.56 1.19
N VAL A 50 1.03 -4.74 1.45
CA VAL A 50 1.80 -5.85 0.92
C VAL A 50 2.01 -6.84 2.05
N MET A 51 1.38 -8.01 1.95
CA MET A 51 1.41 -9.06 2.96
C MET A 51 2.32 -10.18 2.49
N THR A 52 3.18 -10.73 3.35
CA THR A 52 3.99 -11.92 3.04
C THR A 52 3.58 -13.10 3.88
N ALA A 53 3.60 -14.30 3.30
CA ALA A 53 3.46 -15.53 4.07
C ALA A 53 4.65 -15.72 5.01
N LYS A 54 4.40 -16.04 6.28
CA LYS A 54 5.45 -16.44 7.21
C LYS A 54 5.72 -17.95 7.02
N GLY A 55 7.00 -18.32 6.97
CA GLY A 55 7.42 -19.72 6.79
C GLY A 55 6.87 -20.69 7.86
N GLU A 56 6.92 -21.97 7.48
CA GLU A 56 6.22 -23.15 8.01
C GLU A 56 6.04 -23.21 9.55
N GLY A 57 4.79 -23.07 9.99
CA GLY A 57 4.31 -23.37 11.34
C GLY A 57 2.78 -23.25 11.37
N ALA A 58 2.11 -24.16 12.07
CA ALA A 58 0.64 -24.23 12.12
C ALA A 58 0.04 -22.95 12.72
N GLY A 59 -0.29 -22.00 11.84
CA GLY A 59 -0.79 -20.67 12.14
C GLY A 59 -0.37 -19.74 11.01
N GLU A 60 -1.16 -19.66 9.94
CA GLU A 60 -0.95 -18.75 8.81
C GLU A 60 -1.07 -17.29 9.26
N HIS A 61 -0.02 -16.76 9.90
CA HIS A 61 0.08 -15.34 10.20
C HIS A 61 0.68 -14.65 8.97
N LYS A 62 -0.13 -13.84 8.27
CA LYS A 62 0.38 -12.94 7.22
C LYS A 62 1.12 -11.78 7.89
N ASP A 63 2.40 -11.60 7.56
CA ASP A 63 3.18 -10.45 8.05
C ASP A 63 3.01 -9.26 7.08
N LEU A 64 2.82 -8.05 7.62
CA LEU A 64 2.77 -6.83 6.82
C LEU A 64 4.19 -6.42 6.40
N ALA A 65 4.53 -6.60 5.13
CA ALA A 65 5.84 -6.27 4.57
C ALA A 65 5.97 -4.78 4.19
N ALA A 66 4.88 -4.17 3.71
CA ALA A 66 4.85 -2.74 3.42
C ALA A 66 3.41 -2.21 3.44
N LEU A 67 3.26 -0.93 3.81
CA LEU A 67 2.00 -0.19 3.72
C LEU A 67 2.21 1.05 2.86
N TYR A 68 1.33 1.22 1.87
CA TYR A 68 1.23 2.44 1.08
C TYR A 68 -0.13 3.10 1.30
N GLN A 69 -0.12 4.44 1.36
CA GLN A 69 -1.33 5.26 1.33
C GLN A 69 -1.33 6.08 0.05
N TYR A 70 -2.35 5.92 -0.77
CA TYR A 70 -2.48 6.61 -2.06
C TYR A 70 -3.70 7.53 -2.06
N CYS A 71 -3.50 8.78 -2.49
CA CYS A 71 -4.58 9.72 -2.71
C CYS A 71 -4.90 9.83 -4.21
N PRO A 72 -6.09 9.40 -4.68
CA PRO A 72 -6.47 9.51 -6.07
C PRO A 72 -6.72 10.95 -6.53
N GLY A 73 -6.95 11.89 -5.59
CA GLY A 73 -7.13 13.30 -5.90
C GLY A 73 -5.84 14.02 -6.24
N CYS A 74 -4.77 13.69 -5.52
CA CYS A 74 -3.48 14.38 -5.63
C CYS A 74 -2.45 13.59 -6.46
N GLY A 75 -2.69 12.30 -6.71
CA GLY A 75 -1.69 11.45 -7.34
C GLY A 75 -0.44 11.27 -6.48
N SER A 76 -0.57 11.39 -5.16
CA SER A 76 0.52 11.19 -4.20
C SER A 76 0.34 9.84 -3.50
N ALA A 77 1.46 9.15 -3.29
CA ALA A 77 1.55 7.94 -2.49
C ALA A 77 2.64 8.09 -1.43
N VAL A 78 2.39 7.55 -0.23
CA VAL A 78 3.34 7.50 0.86
C VAL A 78 3.57 6.05 1.26
N ARG A 79 4.83 5.61 1.28
CA ARG A 79 5.26 4.36 1.92
C ARG A 79 5.48 4.63 3.41
N ILE A 80 4.85 3.86 4.29
CA ILE A 80 4.85 4.08 5.75
C ILE A 80 5.76 3.10 6.52
N LEU A 81 5.99 1.91 5.96
CA LEU A 81 6.86 0.85 6.51
C LEU A 81 7.82 0.42 5.41
#